data_AF-A0A7S9L0P0-F1
#
_entry.id   AF-A0A7S9L0P0-F1
#
_cell.length_a   1.000
_cell.length_b   1.000
_cell.length_c   1.000
_cell.angle_alpha   90.00
_cell.angle_beta   90.00
_cell.angle_gamma   90.00
#
_symmetry.space_group_name_H-M   'P 1'
#
loop_
_entity.id
_entity.type
_entity.pdbx_description
1 polymer ?
#
loop_
_entity_poly.entity_id
_entity_poly.type
_entity_poly.pdbx_seq_one_letter_code
_entity_poly.pdbx_strand_id
1 'polypeptide(L)'
;MKPRTFYLALSLFLNLIFSHSMAQQTMTNVYGRNVQSLNGKWDAIIDLYDQGRKNKIFLNKKPETKIDFYEYSFDNGLRLNVPSDWNSQMPELKYYEGTIWYARHFDAAKEVDNRSFLYFGAVSYRCRIYLNGKEIGRHEGGFTPFQIEVTDAIKEKDNFLAVEVNNTRQVDAIPAMAFDWWNYGGITRDVFLVSTPKVFIEDYFIQLDKTKADKINASVELSEKVSQSVTIEIPELQLKQTVRTDANGEAKTSFASKKIKRWSPGSPTLYKVKVSSKSDRVEEQIGFRNVWVKGEDIYLNDEPVFLKSISFHEEIPQRKSRAFSEADAVMLLSEAKALGCNMIRLAHYPQNEYTVRLAEKMGFLLWEEIPIWQGIDFKNESTKEKAGKMMREMIMRDKNRVALTFWGVANETQPSAPRNAFIKSLIDITKSIDTTRLITAAFDLVRFNKDKQVFVMDDPFIKALDVVAINKYLGWYHPWPVTPDKATWDVAKGQPLIISEFGGEALYGKTGDADVASSWSEDYQATLYRKNLEMFKHIPNLRGTSPWVLFDFRSPFRFHPTNQEDWNRKGLVSDQGYRKKAWYLMKEYYDSK
;
A
#
# COMPACT_ATOMS: atom_id res chain seq x y z
N MET A 1 -16.76 -7.07 -74.53
CA MET A 1 -16.23 -8.18 -73.69
C MET A 1 -14.72 -8.11 -73.69
N LYS A 2 -14.10 -7.74 -72.56
CA LYS A 2 -12.64 -7.74 -72.34
C LYS A 2 -12.34 -8.60 -71.11
N PRO A 3 -11.36 -9.51 -71.15
CA PRO A 3 -10.74 -10.05 -69.95
C PRO A 3 -9.33 -9.50 -69.71
N ARG A 4 -9.15 -9.16 -68.42
CA ARG A 4 -8.00 -8.99 -67.52
C ARG A 4 -6.57 -9.39 -67.94
N THR A 5 -5.61 -8.56 -67.50
CA THR A 5 -4.30 -8.95 -66.92
C THR A 5 -3.80 -7.84 -65.99
N PHE A 6 -3.81 -8.08 -64.66
CA PHE A 6 -2.67 -8.19 -63.73
C PHE A 6 -1.74 -6.96 -63.58
N TYR A 7 -1.88 -6.25 -62.45
CA TYR A 7 -0.77 -5.58 -61.77
C TYR A 7 -0.78 -5.98 -60.30
N LEU A 8 0.31 -6.64 -59.88
CA LEU A 8 0.63 -6.97 -58.50
C LEU A 8 1.35 -5.74 -57.92
N ALA A 9 0.74 -5.05 -56.96
CA ALA A 9 1.40 -3.99 -56.19
C ALA A 9 1.57 -4.46 -54.74
N LEU A 10 2.79 -4.85 -54.42
CA LEU A 10 3.26 -5.20 -53.09
C LEU A 10 3.18 -3.97 -52.19
N SER A 11 2.19 -3.91 -51.31
CA SER A 11 2.10 -2.89 -50.25
C SER A 11 2.52 -3.53 -48.93
N LEU A 12 3.79 -3.34 -48.57
CA LEU A 12 4.27 -3.52 -47.19
C LEU A 12 3.54 -2.49 -46.31
N PHE A 13 2.48 -2.91 -45.63
CA PHE A 13 1.90 -2.14 -44.55
C PHE A 13 2.78 -2.29 -43.30
N LEU A 14 3.63 -1.29 -43.07
CA LEU A 14 4.26 -1.03 -41.78
C LEU A 14 3.17 -0.54 -40.82
N ASN A 15 2.40 -1.45 -40.23
CA ASN A 15 1.50 -1.13 -39.13
C ASN A 15 2.33 -0.99 -37.84
N LEU A 16 2.90 0.21 -37.64
CA LEU A 16 3.28 0.71 -36.32
C LEU A 16 2.00 0.90 -35.50
N ILE A 17 1.55 -0.18 -34.88
CA ILE A 17 0.53 -0.12 -33.83
C ILE A 17 1.19 0.66 -32.68
N PHE A 18 0.87 1.95 -32.58
CA PHE A 18 1.02 2.72 -31.33
C PHE A 18 0.05 2.14 -30.30
N SER A 19 0.40 0.96 -29.80
CA SER A 19 -0.18 0.38 -28.60
C SER A 19 0.23 1.34 -27.49
N HIS A 20 -0.75 2.05 -26.93
CA HIS A 20 -0.54 2.89 -25.76
C HIS A 20 -0.11 1.97 -24.61
N SER A 21 1.19 1.82 -24.39
CA SER A 21 1.76 0.88 -23.44
C SER A 21 1.37 1.28 -22.01
N MET A 22 0.53 0.45 -21.37
CA MET A 22 0.40 0.49 -19.92
C MET A 22 1.72 0.02 -19.30
N ALA A 23 2.06 0.53 -18.11
CA ALA A 23 3.19 0.02 -17.35
C ALA A 23 3.08 -1.50 -17.12
N GLN A 24 4.23 -2.17 -17.05
CA GLN A 24 4.36 -3.62 -16.87
C GLN A 24 4.11 -4.00 -15.41
N GLN A 25 3.83 -5.29 -15.19
CA GLN A 25 3.92 -5.89 -13.86
C GLN A 25 5.35 -5.74 -13.32
N THR A 26 5.47 -5.53 -12.00
CA THR A 26 6.76 -5.30 -11.36
C THR A 26 7.54 -6.59 -11.15
N MET A 27 8.85 -6.51 -11.35
CA MET A 27 9.77 -7.55 -10.89
C MET A 27 9.77 -7.60 -9.36
N THR A 28 9.93 -8.79 -8.80
CA THR A 28 9.95 -8.95 -7.34
C THR A 28 11.25 -8.44 -6.71
N ASN A 29 11.14 -7.94 -5.48
CA ASN A 29 12.25 -7.48 -4.64
C ASN A 29 13.23 -6.55 -5.37
N VAL A 30 12.74 -5.40 -5.83
CA VAL A 30 13.57 -4.39 -6.51
C VAL A 30 14.79 -3.95 -5.67
N TYR A 31 14.62 -3.87 -4.35
CA TYR A 31 15.68 -3.48 -3.40
C TYR A 31 16.81 -4.51 -3.28
N GLY A 32 16.59 -5.75 -3.76
CA GLY A 32 17.61 -6.79 -3.85
C GLY A 32 18.29 -6.87 -5.22
N ARG A 33 18.07 -5.91 -6.13
CA ARG A 33 18.62 -5.88 -7.50
C ARG A 33 19.75 -4.87 -7.64
N ASN A 34 20.41 -4.89 -8.80
CA ASN A 34 21.32 -3.82 -9.20
C ASN A 34 20.51 -2.59 -9.63
N VAL A 35 20.53 -1.56 -8.78
CA VAL A 35 19.74 -0.34 -8.98
C VAL A 35 20.61 0.91 -8.93
N GLN A 36 20.31 1.85 -9.83
CA GLN A 36 20.77 3.23 -9.77
C GLN A 36 19.60 4.10 -9.30
N SER A 37 19.80 4.84 -8.22
CA SER A 37 18.80 5.81 -7.75
C SER A 37 18.68 6.99 -8.70
N LEU A 38 17.44 7.29 -9.08
CA LEU A 38 17.02 8.52 -9.74
C LEU A 38 16.26 9.43 -8.76
N ASN A 39 16.46 9.27 -7.46
CA ASN A 39 16.00 10.23 -6.46
C ASN A 39 16.84 11.52 -6.51
N GLY A 40 16.41 12.54 -5.77
CA GLY A 40 17.04 13.84 -5.66
C GLY A 40 16.10 14.97 -6.05
N LYS A 41 16.66 16.14 -6.36
CA LYS A 41 15.88 17.29 -6.83
C LYS A 41 15.65 17.20 -8.32
N TRP A 42 14.40 17.21 -8.74
CA TRP A 42 13.98 17.24 -10.13
C TRP A 42 13.43 18.62 -10.46
N ASP A 43 13.68 19.10 -11.67
CA ASP A 43 13.08 20.33 -12.17
C ASP A 43 11.57 20.14 -12.33
N ALA A 44 10.79 21.17 -12.02
CA ALA A 44 9.35 21.06 -11.96
C ALA A 44 8.64 22.26 -12.60
N ILE A 45 7.54 21.98 -13.29
CA ILE A 45 6.62 22.97 -13.85
C ILE A 45 5.21 22.67 -13.35
N ILE A 46 4.58 23.65 -12.71
CA ILE A 46 3.18 23.58 -12.26
C ILE A 46 2.30 23.92 -13.48
N ASP A 47 1.50 22.96 -13.94
CA ASP A 47 0.72 23.04 -15.17
C ASP A 47 -0.79 22.99 -14.85
N LEU A 48 -1.28 24.08 -14.25
CA LEU A 48 -2.65 24.20 -13.75
C LEU A 48 -3.74 23.93 -14.82
N TYR A 49 -3.45 24.20 -16.08
CA TYR A 49 -4.40 24.08 -17.19
C TYR A 49 -4.06 22.94 -18.17
N ASP A 50 -3.20 22.01 -17.78
CA ASP A 50 -2.79 20.84 -18.58
C ASP A 50 -2.25 21.21 -19.99
N GLN A 51 -1.59 22.37 -20.12
CA GLN A 51 -1.10 22.87 -21.40
C GLN A 51 0.25 22.27 -21.79
N GLY A 52 1.00 21.72 -20.82
CA GLY A 52 2.33 21.15 -21.03
C GLY A 52 2.32 20.01 -22.05
N ARG A 53 1.28 19.16 -22.03
CA ARG A 53 1.15 18.07 -23.01
C ARG A 53 0.88 18.60 -24.41
N LYS A 54 -0.03 19.58 -24.56
CA LYS A 54 -0.35 20.23 -25.84
C LYS A 54 0.89 20.91 -26.43
N ASN A 55 1.67 21.59 -25.58
CA ASN A 55 2.90 22.28 -25.96
C ASN A 55 4.11 21.34 -26.07
N LYS A 56 3.92 20.05 -25.77
CA LYS A 56 4.94 18.99 -25.85
C LYS A 56 6.22 19.33 -25.07
N ILE A 57 6.07 19.86 -23.85
CA ILE A 57 7.24 20.31 -23.06
C ILE A 57 8.21 19.17 -22.73
N PHE A 58 7.73 17.92 -22.74
CA PHE A 58 8.55 16.71 -22.63
C PHE A 58 9.61 16.54 -23.74
N LEU A 59 9.55 17.32 -24.83
CA LEU A 59 10.59 17.36 -25.85
C LEU A 59 11.83 18.16 -25.41
N ASN A 60 11.74 18.95 -24.33
CA ASN A 60 12.80 19.81 -23.80
C ASN A 60 13.51 20.67 -24.88
N LYS A 61 12.71 21.25 -25.79
CA LYS A 61 13.24 22.08 -26.87
C LYS A 61 13.90 23.33 -26.29
N LYS A 62 15.07 23.67 -26.83
CA LYS A 62 15.76 24.94 -26.56
C LYS A 62 15.72 25.80 -27.83
N PRO A 63 15.71 27.14 -27.73
CA PRO A 63 15.87 28.01 -28.89
C PRO A 63 17.21 27.73 -29.60
N GLU A 64 17.18 27.43 -30.90
CA GLU A 64 18.39 27.19 -31.71
C GLU A 64 18.69 28.37 -32.64
N THR A 65 17.66 29.08 -33.07
CA THR A 65 17.75 30.27 -33.93
C THR A 65 17.33 31.55 -33.21
N LYS A 66 17.64 32.71 -33.79
CA LYS A 66 17.24 34.02 -33.25
C LYS A 66 15.74 34.27 -33.19
N ILE A 67 14.94 33.47 -33.91
CA ILE A 67 13.48 33.61 -33.97
C ILE A 67 12.75 32.53 -33.17
N ASP A 68 13.45 31.49 -32.72
CA ASP A 68 12.85 30.46 -31.89
C ASP A 68 12.56 31.05 -30.52
N PHE A 69 11.32 30.87 -30.06
CA PHE A 69 10.95 31.18 -28.68
C PHE A 69 10.07 30.06 -28.14
N TYR A 70 10.28 29.72 -26.87
CA TYR A 70 9.51 28.72 -26.15
C TYR A 70 9.15 29.29 -24.78
N GLU A 71 7.89 29.14 -24.37
CA GLU A 71 7.38 29.66 -23.10
C GLU A 71 7.55 28.65 -21.94
N TYR A 72 8.58 27.80 -22.02
CA TYR A 72 8.91 26.85 -20.97
C TYR A 72 10.42 26.61 -20.90
N SER A 73 10.90 26.24 -19.72
CA SER A 73 12.25 25.73 -19.50
C SER A 73 12.23 24.79 -18.29
N PHE A 74 12.92 23.66 -18.40
CA PHE A 74 13.25 22.80 -17.25
C PHE A 74 14.58 23.19 -16.59
N ASP A 75 15.22 24.28 -17.01
CA ASP A 75 16.47 24.74 -16.40
C ASP A 75 16.22 25.94 -15.48
N ASN A 76 16.94 25.99 -14.36
CA ASN A 76 17.01 27.13 -13.43
C ASN A 76 15.67 27.56 -12.82
N GLY A 77 14.69 26.64 -12.75
CA GLY A 77 13.35 26.89 -12.20
C GLY A 77 13.12 26.28 -10.81
N LEU A 78 11.85 26.01 -10.53
CA LEU A 78 11.44 25.26 -9.35
C LEU A 78 12.03 23.85 -9.40
N ARG A 79 12.53 23.37 -8.26
CA ARG A 79 12.93 21.97 -8.08
C ARG A 79 12.25 21.34 -6.89
N LEU A 80 11.62 20.19 -7.11
CA LEU A 80 10.95 19.40 -6.08
C LEU A 80 11.81 18.18 -5.73
N ASN A 81 11.81 17.81 -4.45
CA ASN A 81 12.43 16.60 -3.96
C ASN A 81 11.64 15.38 -4.43
N VAL A 82 12.35 14.36 -4.88
CA VAL A 82 11.84 13.03 -5.23
C VAL A 82 12.68 11.99 -4.46
N PRO A 83 12.08 11.08 -3.70
CA PRO A 83 10.65 10.98 -3.42
C PRO A 83 10.17 12.07 -2.45
N SER A 84 8.93 12.53 -2.64
CA SER A 84 8.14 13.32 -1.68
C SER A 84 6.77 13.63 -2.30
N ASP A 85 5.77 13.97 -1.49
CA ASP A 85 4.63 14.73 -2.00
C ASP A 85 5.05 16.16 -2.36
N TRP A 86 4.33 16.81 -3.28
CA TRP A 86 4.58 18.23 -3.61
C TRP A 86 3.97 19.18 -2.58
N ASN A 87 2.95 18.73 -1.84
CA ASN A 87 2.08 19.59 -1.03
C ASN A 87 2.81 20.19 0.18
N SER A 88 3.76 19.45 0.76
CA SER A 88 4.54 19.89 1.91
C SER A 88 5.78 20.71 1.53
N GLN A 89 6.12 20.79 0.25
CA GLN A 89 7.39 21.38 -0.20
C GLN A 89 7.30 22.90 -0.40
N MET A 90 6.10 23.41 -0.71
CA MET A 90 5.82 24.83 -0.88
C MET A 90 4.39 25.18 -0.44
N PRO A 91 4.17 26.33 0.22
CA PRO A 91 2.83 26.75 0.66
C PRO A 91 1.80 26.80 -0.47
N GLU A 92 2.18 27.26 -1.66
CA GLU A 92 1.35 27.37 -2.86
C GLU A 92 0.86 25.99 -3.35
N LEU A 93 1.60 24.93 -3.04
CA LEU A 93 1.28 23.56 -3.43
C LEU A 93 0.44 22.82 -2.40
N LYS A 94 0.22 23.39 -1.20
CA LYS A 94 -0.50 22.73 -0.10
C LYS A 94 -1.83 22.13 -0.56
N TYR A 95 -2.67 22.95 -1.20
CA TYR A 95 -3.99 22.56 -1.72
C TYR A 95 -3.99 22.28 -3.23
N TYR A 96 -2.82 22.25 -3.87
CA TYR A 96 -2.74 22.10 -5.32
C TYR A 96 -3.21 20.70 -5.73
N GLU A 97 -4.25 20.68 -6.57
CA GLU A 97 -4.71 19.51 -7.30
C GLU A 97 -4.68 19.84 -8.80
N GLY A 98 -3.94 19.04 -9.57
CA GLY A 98 -3.67 19.33 -10.96
C GLY A 98 -2.43 18.61 -11.45
N THR A 99 -1.83 19.12 -12.52
CA THR A 99 -0.65 18.53 -13.15
C THR A 99 0.63 19.25 -12.74
N ILE A 100 1.62 18.48 -12.26
CA ILE A 100 3.00 18.94 -12.15
C ILE A 100 3.87 18.05 -13.03
N TRP A 101 4.65 18.69 -13.91
CA TRP A 101 5.68 18.03 -14.68
C TRP A 101 6.96 17.99 -13.88
N TYR A 102 7.53 16.80 -13.72
CA TYR A 102 8.86 16.59 -13.17
C TYR A 102 9.81 16.26 -14.31
N ALA A 103 11.04 16.78 -14.28
CA ALA A 103 12.06 16.42 -15.23
C ALA A 103 13.45 16.32 -14.61
N ARG A 104 14.29 15.45 -15.19
CA ARG A 104 15.71 15.41 -14.87
C ARG A 104 16.53 14.83 -16.01
N HIS A 105 17.80 15.14 -15.99
CA HIS A 105 18.82 14.45 -16.77
C HIS A 105 19.47 13.33 -15.95
N PHE A 106 19.92 12.28 -16.64
CA PHE A 106 20.74 11.22 -16.04
C PHE A 106 21.58 10.49 -17.08
N ASP A 107 22.74 10.01 -16.63
CA ASP A 107 23.59 9.10 -17.39
C ASP A 107 23.31 7.66 -16.94
N ALA A 108 23.49 6.71 -17.85
CA ALA A 108 23.25 5.30 -17.60
C ALA A 108 24.23 4.45 -18.41
N ALA A 109 24.88 3.48 -17.78
CA ALA A 109 25.71 2.54 -18.53
C ALA A 109 24.83 1.70 -19.47
N LYS A 110 25.12 1.74 -20.77
CA LYS A 110 24.45 0.87 -21.74
C LYS A 110 25.19 -0.45 -21.85
N GLU A 111 24.70 -1.45 -21.14
CA GLU A 111 25.27 -2.81 -21.19
C GLU A 111 24.55 -3.63 -22.28
N VAL A 112 25.30 -4.11 -23.28
CA VAL A 112 24.78 -4.81 -24.47
C VAL A 112 24.01 -6.10 -24.13
N ASP A 113 24.32 -6.72 -22.99
CA ASP A 113 23.74 -7.99 -22.54
C ASP A 113 22.73 -7.86 -21.38
N ASN A 114 22.38 -6.63 -21.01
CA ASN A 114 21.41 -6.37 -19.96
C ASN A 114 20.15 -5.70 -20.50
N ARG A 115 19.08 -5.84 -19.72
CA ARG A 115 17.83 -5.09 -19.84
C ARG A 115 17.81 -4.02 -18.77
N SER A 116 17.15 -2.90 -19.08
CA SER A 116 17.04 -1.75 -18.19
C SER A 116 15.59 -1.39 -17.97
N PHE A 117 15.20 -1.14 -16.72
CA PHE A 117 13.83 -0.81 -16.33
C PHE A 117 13.80 0.45 -15.49
N LEU A 118 12.89 1.38 -15.81
CA LEU A 118 12.51 2.43 -14.86
C LEU A 118 11.46 1.85 -13.92
N TYR A 119 11.77 1.85 -12.62
CA TYR A 119 10.88 1.42 -11.56
C TYR A 119 10.46 2.63 -10.72
N PHE A 120 9.16 2.80 -10.53
CA PHE A 120 8.59 3.82 -9.66
C PHE A 120 7.89 3.13 -8.49
N GLY A 121 8.29 3.43 -7.26
CA GLY A 121 7.68 2.84 -6.07
C GLY A 121 6.23 3.28 -5.86
N ALA A 122 5.88 4.50 -6.27
CA ALA A 122 4.53 5.05 -6.36
C ALA A 122 4.58 6.45 -7.00
N VAL A 123 3.56 6.78 -7.79
CA VAL A 123 3.31 8.13 -8.30
C VAL A 123 1.82 8.44 -8.08
N SER A 124 1.52 9.46 -7.28
CA SER A 124 0.15 9.78 -6.87
C SER A 124 -0.43 10.94 -7.69
N TYR A 125 -1.54 10.79 -8.42
CA TYR A 125 -2.41 9.59 -8.56
C TYR A 125 -2.23 8.85 -9.91
N ARG A 126 -2.05 9.61 -11.00
CA ARG A 126 -1.81 9.08 -12.35
C ARG A 126 -0.63 9.78 -12.98
N CYS A 127 0.06 9.08 -13.88
CA CYS A 127 1.19 9.68 -14.58
C CYS A 127 1.38 9.18 -16.01
N ARG A 128 2.05 10.01 -16.81
CA ARG A 128 2.64 9.65 -18.11
C ARG A 128 4.12 9.92 -18.08
N ILE A 129 4.89 9.01 -18.67
CA ILE A 129 6.34 9.03 -18.58
C ILE A 129 6.92 9.18 -19.98
N TYR A 130 7.84 10.11 -20.11
CA TYR A 130 8.51 10.48 -21.34
C TYR A 130 10.01 10.32 -21.17
N LEU A 131 10.64 9.52 -22.02
CA LEU A 131 12.09 9.37 -22.07
C LEU A 131 12.59 9.84 -23.42
N ASN A 132 13.56 10.75 -23.42
CA ASN A 132 14.19 11.28 -24.62
C ASN A 132 13.16 11.80 -25.65
N GLY A 133 12.11 12.47 -25.16
CA GLY A 133 11.06 13.08 -25.99
C GLY A 133 9.94 12.13 -26.45
N LYS A 134 9.94 10.85 -26.03
CA LYS A 134 8.91 9.87 -26.40
C LYS A 134 8.14 9.38 -25.18
N GLU A 135 6.82 9.28 -25.26
CA GLU A 135 6.01 8.60 -24.24
C GLU A 135 6.37 7.12 -24.22
N ILE A 136 6.76 6.61 -23.05
CA ILE A 136 7.16 5.21 -22.86
C ILE A 136 6.15 4.41 -22.03
N GLY A 137 5.27 5.08 -21.28
CA GLY A 137 4.16 4.43 -20.60
C GLY A 137 3.39 5.33 -19.64
N ARG A 138 2.40 4.73 -18.98
CA ARG A 138 1.50 5.40 -18.04
C ARG A 138 1.08 4.48 -16.89
N HIS A 139 0.74 5.08 -15.76
CA HIS A 139 0.22 4.39 -14.58
C HIS A 139 -0.97 5.15 -13.96
N GLU A 140 -1.88 4.42 -13.32
CA GLU A 140 -2.99 4.94 -12.53
C GLU A 140 -3.10 4.12 -11.24
N GLY A 141 -3.16 4.80 -10.11
CA GLY A 141 -3.09 4.21 -8.77
C GLY A 141 -1.92 4.83 -8.00
N GLY A 142 -2.21 5.52 -6.90
CA GLY A 142 -1.22 6.37 -6.21
C GLY A 142 -0.34 5.66 -5.17
N PHE A 143 -0.52 4.35 -4.98
CA PHE A 143 0.03 3.62 -3.82
C PHE A 143 0.74 2.32 -4.16
N THR A 144 0.75 1.93 -5.42
CA THR A 144 1.35 0.69 -5.91
C THR A 144 2.49 0.99 -6.87
N PRO A 145 3.54 0.13 -6.91
CA PRO A 145 4.66 0.33 -7.79
C PRO A 145 4.33 -0.12 -9.21
N PHE A 146 5.11 0.38 -10.17
CA PHE A 146 5.04 -0.04 -11.56
C PHE A 146 6.41 0.12 -12.23
N GLN A 147 6.60 -0.54 -13.38
CA GLN A 147 7.84 -0.42 -14.13
C GLN A 147 7.64 -0.31 -15.64
N ILE A 148 8.65 0.19 -16.33
CA ILE A 148 8.71 0.29 -17.79
C ILE A 148 10.11 -0.12 -18.25
N GLU A 149 10.18 -1.10 -19.15
CA GLU A 149 11.44 -1.44 -19.81
C GLU A 149 11.89 -0.32 -20.77
N VAL A 150 13.15 0.09 -20.65
CA VAL A 150 13.77 1.19 -21.40
C VAL A 150 15.06 0.78 -22.11
N THR A 151 15.34 -0.52 -22.20
CA THR A 151 16.55 -1.11 -22.82
C THR A 151 16.92 -0.46 -24.15
N ASP A 152 15.95 -0.31 -25.05
CA ASP A 152 16.17 0.25 -26.39
C ASP A 152 16.07 1.78 -26.46
N ALA A 153 15.48 2.41 -25.43
CA ALA A 153 15.21 3.85 -25.39
C ALA A 153 16.29 4.66 -24.66
N ILE A 154 17.09 3.99 -23.82
CA ILE A 154 18.13 4.61 -23.01
C ILE A 154 19.42 4.83 -23.82
N LYS A 155 20.07 5.96 -23.54
CA LYS A 155 21.37 6.38 -24.06
C LYS A 155 22.43 6.26 -22.98
N GLU A 156 23.71 6.29 -23.36
CA GLU A 156 24.80 6.28 -22.37
C GLU A 156 24.85 7.57 -21.53
N LYS A 157 24.58 8.70 -22.19
CA LYS A 157 24.62 10.02 -21.57
C LYS A 157 23.40 10.83 -21.91
N ASP A 158 23.11 11.79 -21.04
CA ASP A 158 22.14 12.86 -21.26
C ASP A 158 20.74 12.32 -21.61
N ASN A 159 20.29 11.32 -20.85
CA ASN A 159 18.91 10.90 -20.93
C ASN A 159 18.04 11.94 -20.25
N PHE A 160 17.03 12.43 -20.97
CA PHE A 160 16.03 13.34 -20.41
C PHE A 160 14.78 12.55 -20.05
N LEU A 161 14.46 12.48 -18.76
CA LEU A 161 13.24 11.87 -18.25
C LEU A 161 12.29 12.97 -17.80
N ALA A 162 11.10 13.02 -18.40
CA ALA A 162 9.99 13.87 -17.97
C ALA A 162 8.80 13.03 -17.55
N VAL A 163 8.14 13.41 -16.46
CA VAL A 163 6.99 12.71 -15.88
C VAL A 163 5.88 13.72 -15.64
N GLU A 164 4.77 13.54 -16.35
CA GLU A 164 3.53 14.27 -16.11
C GLU A 164 2.81 13.59 -14.95
N VAL A 165 2.68 14.25 -13.79
CA VAL A 165 2.00 13.71 -12.62
C VAL A 165 0.73 14.51 -12.34
N ASN A 166 -0.39 13.82 -12.16
CA ASN A 166 -1.68 14.44 -11.89
C ASN A 166 -2.41 13.75 -10.72
N ASN A 167 -2.89 14.53 -9.75
CA ASN A 167 -3.65 14.05 -8.58
C ASN A 167 -5.13 14.52 -8.60
N THR A 168 -5.65 15.00 -9.74
CA THR A 168 -7.04 15.43 -9.86
C THR A 168 -7.98 14.27 -9.57
N ARG A 169 -8.82 14.44 -8.55
CA ARG A 169 -9.83 13.46 -8.11
C ARG A 169 -10.86 13.23 -9.20
N GLN A 170 -11.29 11.98 -9.36
CA GLN A 170 -12.30 11.58 -10.34
C GLN A 170 -13.29 10.60 -9.71
N VAL A 171 -14.51 10.56 -10.23
CA VAL A 171 -15.58 9.70 -9.71
C VAL A 171 -15.29 8.21 -9.89
N ASP A 172 -14.53 7.85 -10.93
CA ASP A 172 -14.16 6.48 -11.30
C ASP A 172 -12.74 6.09 -10.84
N ALA A 173 -12.08 6.95 -10.07
CA ALA A 173 -10.79 6.69 -9.44
C ALA A 173 -10.95 5.93 -8.11
N ILE A 174 -9.84 5.36 -7.62
CA ILE A 174 -9.80 4.69 -6.32
C ILE A 174 -8.60 5.23 -5.52
N PRO A 175 -8.82 6.09 -4.50
CA PRO A 175 -10.12 6.59 -4.03
C PRO A 175 -10.77 7.58 -5.02
N ALA A 176 -12.06 7.85 -4.83
CA ALA A 176 -12.85 8.73 -5.70
C ALA A 176 -12.80 10.22 -5.25
N MET A 177 -13.95 10.88 -5.12
CA MET A 177 -14.03 12.33 -4.89
C MET A 177 -13.73 12.79 -3.46
N ALA A 178 -13.99 11.94 -2.47
CA ALA A 178 -13.85 12.28 -1.06
C ALA A 178 -13.30 11.10 -0.26
N PHE A 179 -12.36 11.40 0.63
CA PHE A 179 -11.67 10.45 1.49
C PHE A 179 -11.07 11.20 2.69
N ASP A 180 -11.01 10.57 3.87
CA ASP A 180 -10.54 11.19 5.12
C ASP A 180 -9.01 11.17 5.22
N TRP A 181 -8.31 11.74 4.26
CA TRP A 181 -6.87 12.02 4.31
C TRP A 181 -6.50 13.08 3.28
N TRP A 182 -5.29 13.64 3.37
CA TRP A 182 -4.81 14.63 2.42
C TRP A 182 -4.55 14.05 1.03
N ASN A 183 -4.94 14.76 -0.04
CA ASN A 183 -4.69 14.34 -1.42
C ASN A 183 -3.24 14.65 -1.86
N TYR A 184 -2.28 13.98 -1.21
CA TYR A 184 -0.86 14.12 -1.53
C TYR A 184 -0.56 13.69 -2.96
N GLY A 185 -0.08 14.62 -3.79
CA GLY A 185 0.33 14.40 -5.18
C GLY A 185 1.84 14.37 -5.35
N GLY A 186 2.32 13.76 -6.43
CA GLY A 186 3.75 13.76 -6.81
C GLY A 186 4.36 12.36 -6.97
N ILE A 187 5.68 12.33 -7.15
CA ILE A 187 6.47 11.09 -7.17
C ILE A 187 6.84 10.78 -5.72
N THR A 188 5.99 9.99 -5.05
CA THR A 188 5.95 9.86 -3.59
C THR A 188 6.86 8.77 -3.02
N ARG A 189 7.42 7.90 -3.87
CA ARG A 189 8.38 6.85 -3.48
C ARG A 189 9.52 6.75 -4.51
N ASP A 190 10.51 5.93 -4.19
CA ASP A 190 11.76 5.82 -4.95
C ASP A 190 11.55 5.66 -6.46
N VAL A 191 12.49 6.25 -7.22
CA VAL A 191 12.64 6.01 -8.65
C VAL A 191 13.99 5.35 -8.89
N PHE A 192 13.98 4.17 -9.48
CA PHE A 192 15.18 3.41 -9.80
C PHE A 192 15.30 3.18 -11.31
N LEU A 193 16.54 3.23 -11.79
CA LEU A 193 16.92 2.51 -13.01
C LEU A 193 17.49 1.16 -12.58
N VAL A 194 16.79 0.08 -12.92
CA VAL A 194 17.16 -1.29 -12.58
C VAL A 194 17.84 -1.93 -13.78
N SER A 195 18.98 -2.58 -13.56
CA SER A 195 19.67 -3.37 -14.58
C SER A 195 19.58 -4.86 -14.26
N THR A 196 19.17 -5.65 -15.25
CA THR A 196 19.08 -7.12 -15.13
C THR A 196 19.74 -7.78 -16.33
N PRO A 197 20.21 -9.02 -16.23
CA PRO A 197 20.56 -9.81 -17.41
C PRO A 197 19.37 -9.97 -18.37
N LYS A 198 19.62 -10.36 -19.63
CA LYS A 198 18.57 -10.67 -20.63
C LYS A 198 17.50 -11.64 -20.13
N VAL A 199 17.94 -12.73 -19.49
CA VAL A 199 17.08 -13.67 -18.76
C VAL A 199 17.33 -13.48 -17.28
N PHE A 200 16.33 -12.99 -16.56
CA PHE A 200 16.42 -12.71 -15.13
C PHE A 200 15.32 -13.44 -14.36
N ILE A 201 15.48 -13.53 -13.04
CA ILE A 201 14.45 -14.01 -12.14
C ILE A 201 13.41 -12.91 -12.03
N GLU A 202 12.28 -13.04 -12.70
CA GLU A 202 11.22 -12.01 -12.70
C GLU A 202 10.48 -12.03 -11.37
N ASP A 203 10.16 -13.23 -10.88
CA ASP A 203 9.34 -13.40 -9.69
C ASP A 203 9.70 -14.67 -8.89
N TYR A 204 9.38 -14.68 -7.59
CA TYR A 204 9.43 -15.87 -6.74
C TYR A 204 8.49 -15.74 -5.54
N PHE A 205 7.98 -16.88 -5.07
CA PHE A 205 7.19 -16.98 -3.86
C PHE A 205 7.76 -18.08 -2.97
N ILE A 206 8.18 -17.73 -1.76
CA ILE A 206 8.83 -18.64 -0.81
C ILE A 206 8.24 -18.41 0.57
N GLN A 207 7.34 -19.30 0.99
CA GLN A 207 6.61 -19.23 2.26
C GLN A 207 6.34 -20.62 2.81
N LEU A 208 5.93 -20.72 4.08
CA LEU A 208 5.42 -21.98 4.61
C LEU A 208 4.15 -22.41 3.88
N ASP A 209 3.99 -23.72 3.78
CA ASP A 209 2.70 -24.33 3.48
C ASP A 209 1.66 -23.86 4.49
N LYS A 210 0.43 -23.62 4.01
CA LYS A 210 -0.67 -23.11 4.84
C LYS A 210 -0.91 -23.96 6.09
N THR A 211 -0.75 -25.28 5.98
CA THR A 211 -1.13 -26.25 7.02
C THR A 211 0.03 -26.97 7.68
N LYS A 212 1.22 -26.96 7.06
CA LYS A 212 2.39 -27.69 7.55
C LYS A 212 3.48 -26.72 8.03
N ALA A 213 3.79 -26.79 9.32
CA ALA A 213 4.76 -25.91 9.98
C ALA A 213 6.23 -26.19 9.59
N ASP A 214 6.51 -27.33 8.97
CA ASP A 214 7.86 -27.80 8.60
C ASP A 214 8.08 -27.86 7.08
N LYS A 215 7.12 -27.40 6.27
CA LYS A 215 7.19 -27.44 4.81
C LYS A 215 7.21 -26.04 4.21
N ILE A 216 8.30 -25.68 3.54
CA ILE A 216 8.41 -24.44 2.76
C ILE A 216 8.02 -24.76 1.31
N ASN A 217 7.04 -24.05 0.77
CA ASN A 217 6.72 -24.08 -0.67
C ASN A 217 7.49 -22.95 -1.36
N ALA A 218 8.07 -23.26 -2.52
CA ALA A 218 8.84 -22.30 -3.29
C ALA A 218 8.47 -22.37 -4.78
N SER A 219 8.25 -21.21 -5.40
CA SER A 219 8.15 -21.06 -6.85
C SER A 219 9.06 -19.95 -7.35
N VAL A 220 9.57 -20.11 -8.57
CA VAL A 220 10.40 -19.13 -9.27
C VAL A 220 9.90 -19.02 -10.70
N GLU A 221 9.85 -17.80 -11.22
CA GLU A 221 9.51 -17.46 -12.59
C GLU A 221 10.64 -16.63 -13.20
N LEU A 222 10.98 -16.97 -14.44
CA LEU A 222 11.98 -16.26 -15.24
C LEU A 222 11.30 -15.34 -16.24
N SER A 223 11.99 -14.26 -16.60
CA SER A 223 11.51 -13.26 -17.57
C SER A 223 11.28 -13.79 -18.99
N GLU A 224 11.84 -14.96 -19.31
CA GLU A 224 11.75 -15.58 -20.62
C GLU A 224 11.30 -17.04 -20.47
N LYS A 225 10.56 -17.53 -21.47
CA LYS A 225 10.05 -18.90 -21.55
C LYS A 225 11.16 -19.88 -21.90
N VAL A 226 12.05 -20.13 -20.93
CA VAL A 226 13.24 -20.97 -21.11
C VAL A 226 13.36 -21.99 -19.99
N SER A 227 13.68 -23.22 -20.38
CA SER A 227 13.99 -24.30 -19.44
C SER A 227 15.47 -24.24 -19.06
N GLN A 228 15.76 -23.85 -17.82
CA GLN A 228 17.11 -23.80 -17.25
C GLN A 228 17.13 -24.14 -15.76
N SER A 229 18.33 -24.41 -15.23
CA SER A 229 18.51 -24.70 -13.81
C SER A 229 18.40 -23.43 -12.97
N VAL A 230 17.64 -23.51 -11.89
CA VAL A 230 17.51 -22.49 -10.85
C VAL A 230 17.81 -23.14 -9.51
N THR A 231 18.58 -22.46 -8.67
CA THR A 231 18.94 -22.91 -7.32
C THR A 231 18.34 -22.01 -6.27
N ILE A 232 17.68 -22.60 -5.29
CA ILE A 232 17.14 -21.93 -4.10
C ILE A 232 17.95 -22.42 -2.90
N GLU A 233 18.48 -21.48 -2.12
CA GLU A 233 19.33 -21.74 -0.96
C GLU A 233 18.84 -20.95 0.26
N ILE A 234 18.74 -21.64 1.40
CA ILE A 234 18.51 -21.06 2.72
C ILE A 234 19.64 -21.56 3.64
N PRO A 235 20.80 -20.87 3.67
CA PRO A 235 22.03 -21.37 4.30
C PRO A 235 21.86 -21.75 5.77
N GLU A 236 21.16 -20.92 6.54
CA GLU A 236 20.96 -21.11 7.98
C GLU A 236 20.11 -22.36 8.31
N LEU A 237 19.29 -22.82 7.35
CA LEU A 237 18.55 -24.07 7.45
C LEU A 237 19.25 -25.26 6.79
N GLN A 238 20.43 -25.05 6.19
CA GLN A 238 21.17 -26.03 5.40
C GLN A 238 20.34 -26.60 4.23
N LEU A 239 19.51 -25.74 3.64
CA LEU A 239 18.67 -26.11 2.49
C LEU A 239 19.29 -25.55 1.21
N LYS A 240 19.50 -26.43 0.23
CA LYS A 240 19.91 -26.07 -1.12
C LYS A 240 19.28 -27.05 -2.09
N GLN A 241 18.51 -26.54 -3.04
CA GLN A 241 17.93 -27.38 -4.08
C GLN A 241 18.02 -26.69 -5.43
N THR A 242 18.48 -27.44 -6.42
CA THR A 242 18.47 -27.04 -7.82
C THR A 242 17.28 -27.72 -8.49
N VAL A 243 16.44 -26.93 -9.12
CA VAL A 243 15.30 -27.37 -9.93
C VAL A 243 15.43 -26.81 -11.34
N ARG A 244 14.72 -27.41 -12.28
CA ARG A 244 14.71 -26.96 -13.67
C ARG A 244 13.37 -26.32 -13.97
N THR A 245 13.39 -25.16 -14.61
CA THR A 245 12.17 -24.51 -15.10
C THR A 245 11.55 -25.29 -16.25
N ASP A 246 10.23 -25.24 -16.36
CA ASP A 246 9.48 -25.81 -17.47
C ASP A 246 9.59 -24.95 -18.75
N ALA A 247 8.76 -25.26 -19.75
CA ALA A 247 8.74 -24.53 -21.01
C ALA A 247 8.22 -23.08 -20.87
N ASN A 248 7.55 -22.73 -19.78
CA ASN A 248 7.08 -21.38 -19.49
C ASN A 248 8.09 -20.57 -18.67
N GLY A 249 9.22 -21.15 -18.26
CA GLY A 249 10.18 -20.47 -17.39
C GLY A 249 9.83 -20.57 -15.90
N GLU A 250 8.89 -21.43 -15.52
CA GLU A 250 8.45 -21.61 -14.14
C GLU A 250 9.07 -22.86 -13.49
N ALA A 251 9.43 -22.77 -12.21
CA ALA A 251 9.79 -23.92 -11.39
C ALA A 251 9.06 -23.88 -10.05
N LYS A 252 8.65 -25.06 -9.56
CA LYS A 252 8.03 -25.23 -8.24
C LYS A 252 8.73 -26.34 -7.47
N THR A 253 8.93 -26.14 -6.18
CA THR A 253 9.49 -27.14 -5.27
C THR A 253 9.01 -26.93 -3.84
N SER A 254 9.37 -27.85 -2.96
CA SER A 254 9.19 -27.69 -1.52
C SER A 254 10.33 -28.28 -0.72
N PHE A 255 10.62 -27.65 0.42
CA PHE A 255 11.61 -28.11 1.38
C PHE A 255 10.91 -28.60 2.65
N ALA A 256 11.36 -29.71 3.20
CA ALA A 256 11.00 -30.11 4.56
C ALA A 256 12.14 -29.77 5.50
N SER A 257 11.87 -29.06 6.59
CA SER A 257 12.88 -28.77 7.62
C SER A 257 12.25 -28.59 9.00
N LYS A 258 12.66 -29.43 9.94
CA LYS A 258 12.31 -29.31 11.36
C LYS A 258 13.12 -28.22 12.09
N LYS A 259 14.10 -27.60 11.42
CA LYS A 259 14.97 -26.56 11.99
C LYS A 259 14.37 -25.15 11.87
N ILE A 260 13.20 -25.02 11.24
CA ILE A 260 12.54 -23.72 11.02
C ILE A 260 12.11 -23.15 12.37
N LYS A 261 12.75 -22.04 12.76
CA LYS A 261 12.20 -21.14 13.78
C LYS A 261 11.15 -20.26 13.12
N ARG A 262 9.88 -20.45 13.48
CA ARG A 262 8.77 -19.67 12.94
C ARG A 262 8.82 -18.24 13.49
N TRP A 263 8.58 -17.28 12.60
CA TRP A 263 8.47 -15.86 12.92
C TRP A 263 7.26 -15.62 13.83
N SER A 264 7.42 -14.71 14.80
CA SER A 264 6.36 -14.16 15.63
C SER A 264 6.76 -12.77 16.11
N PRO A 265 5.82 -11.94 16.63
CA PRO A 265 6.15 -10.63 17.19
C PRO A 265 7.24 -10.64 18.28
N GLY A 266 7.29 -11.69 19.10
CA GLY A 266 8.31 -11.86 20.14
C GLY A 266 9.62 -12.46 19.66
N SER A 267 9.63 -13.11 18.49
CA SER A 267 10.81 -13.72 17.88
C SER A 267 10.75 -13.56 16.35
N PRO A 268 11.03 -12.36 15.81
CA PRO A 268 10.88 -12.04 14.40
C PRO A 268 12.03 -12.62 13.55
N THR A 269 12.18 -13.94 13.53
CA THR A 269 13.25 -14.62 12.80
C THR A 269 13.05 -14.49 11.29
N LEU A 270 14.07 -13.97 10.61
CA LEU A 270 14.19 -13.90 9.16
C LEU A 270 15.40 -14.73 8.72
N TYR A 271 15.31 -15.30 7.53
CA TYR A 271 16.35 -16.11 6.92
C TYR A 271 16.84 -15.45 5.64
N LYS A 272 18.15 -15.52 5.40
CA LYS A 272 18.71 -15.13 4.11
C LYS A 272 18.34 -16.19 3.06
N VAL A 273 17.44 -15.84 2.16
CA VAL A 273 17.05 -16.67 1.02
C VAL A 273 17.77 -16.19 -0.22
N LYS A 274 18.40 -17.11 -0.95
CA LYS A 274 19.07 -16.83 -2.22
C LYS A 274 18.38 -17.61 -3.34
N VAL A 275 18.08 -16.91 -4.42
CA VAL A 275 17.59 -17.53 -5.67
C VAL A 275 18.60 -17.22 -6.76
N SER A 276 19.07 -18.23 -7.49
CA SER A 276 20.09 -18.07 -8.53
C SER A 276 19.70 -18.84 -9.78
N SER A 277 19.69 -18.16 -10.92
CA SER A 277 19.61 -18.78 -12.26
C SER A 277 21.02 -18.87 -12.85
N LYS A 278 21.13 -19.18 -14.15
CA LYS A 278 22.42 -19.19 -14.86
C LYS A 278 23.08 -17.80 -14.89
N SER A 279 22.28 -16.75 -15.01
CA SER A 279 22.74 -15.38 -15.28
C SER A 279 22.37 -14.37 -14.20
N ASP A 280 21.42 -14.71 -13.32
CA ASP A 280 20.88 -13.78 -12.32
C ASP A 280 20.91 -14.38 -10.92
N ARG A 281 21.01 -13.51 -9.91
CA ARG A 281 20.96 -13.89 -8.49
C ARG A 281 20.31 -12.78 -7.67
N VAL A 282 19.36 -13.17 -6.83
CA VAL A 282 18.66 -12.29 -5.90
C VAL A 282 18.78 -12.84 -4.48
N GLU A 283 18.90 -11.93 -3.52
CA GLU A 283 18.89 -12.25 -2.10
C GLU A 283 17.78 -11.47 -1.39
N GLU A 284 17.08 -12.14 -0.47
CA GLU A 284 16.03 -11.52 0.34
C GLU A 284 16.03 -12.07 1.76
N GLN A 285 15.62 -11.25 2.73
CA GLN A 285 15.30 -11.71 4.08
C GLN A 285 13.84 -12.14 4.12
N ILE A 286 13.56 -13.41 4.42
CA ILE A 286 12.21 -13.97 4.46
C ILE A 286 12.01 -14.74 5.75
N GLY A 287 10.91 -14.47 6.46
CA GLY A 287 10.49 -15.28 7.60
C GLY A 287 9.42 -16.31 7.23
N PHE A 288 9.10 -17.18 8.19
CA PHE A 288 8.19 -18.30 8.00
C PHE A 288 7.22 -18.39 9.19
N ARG A 289 5.90 -18.34 8.97
CA ARG A 289 4.87 -18.58 10.00
C ARG A 289 3.61 -19.19 9.42
N ASN A 290 2.75 -19.73 10.27
CA ASN A 290 1.39 -20.10 9.90
C ASN A 290 0.41 -19.10 10.53
N VAL A 291 -0.67 -18.77 9.82
CA VAL A 291 -1.82 -18.06 10.39
C VAL A 291 -3.10 -18.74 9.91
N TRP A 292 -4.05 -18.91 10.82
CA TRP A 292 -5.33 -19.56 10.52
C TRP A 292 -6.38 -19.17 11.55
N VAL A 293 -7.64 -19.46 11.24
CA VAL A 293 -8.79 -19.20 12.11
C VAL A 293 -9.44 -20.53 12.47
N LYS A 294 -9.90 -20.66 13.71
CA LYS A 294 -10.75 -21.77 14.16
C LYS A 294 -11.77 -21.26 15.16
N GLY A 295 -13.03 -21.36 14.79
CA GLY A 295 -14.12 -20.73 15.53
C GLY A 295 -13.90 -19.22 15.59
N GLU A 296 -13.92 -18.66 16.80
CA GLU A 296 -13.77 -17.23 17.05
C GLU A 296 -12.33 -16.81 17.35
N ASP A 297 -11.35 -17.71 17.20
CA ASP A 297 -9.96 -17.48 17.52
C ASP A 297 -9.09 -17.36 16.27
N ILE A 298 -8.15 -16.42 16.32
CA ILE A 298 -7.06 -16.26 15.35
C ILE A 298 -5.83 -16.94 15.94
N TYR A 299 -5.25 -17.87 15.20
CA TYR A 299 -4.04 -18.59 15.59
C TYR A 299 -2.85 -18.05 14.80
N LEU A 300 -1.80 -17.68 15.52
CA LEU A 300 -0.49 -17.43 14.95
C LEU A 300 0.39 -18.61 15.33
N ASN A 301 0.91 -19.31 14.33
CA ASN A 301 1.56 -20.60 14.49
C ASN A 301 0.59 -21.61 15.10
N ASP A 302 0.77 -21.98 16.37
CA ASP A 302 -0.05 -23.00 17.06
C ASP A 302 -0.85 -22.42 18.24
N GLU A 303 -0.72 -21.12 18.52
CA GLU A 303 -1.29 -20.47 19.69
C GLU A 303 -2.29 -19.38 19.30
N PRO A 304 -3.39 -19.19 20.06
CA PRO A 304 -4.29 -18.07 19.84
C PRO A 304 -3.57 -16.75 20.13
N VAL A 305 -3.88 -15.71 19.36
CA VAL A 305 -3.26 -14.39 19.51
C VAL A 305 -4.32 -13.31 19.67
N PHE A 306 -4.12 -12.42 20.66
CA PHE A 306 -4.83 -11.15 20.73
C PHE A 306 -4.02 -10.08 19.96
N LEU A 307 -4.69 -9.42 19.01
CA LEU A 307 -4.09 -8.43 18.14
C LEU A 307 -4.12 -7.05 18.80
N LYS A 308 -2.98 -6.68 19.40
CA LYS A 308 -2.69 -5.36 19.95
C LYS A 308 -2.33 -4.43 18.79
N SER A 309 -3.34 -4.02 18.02
CA SER A 309 -3.16 -3.28 16.78
C SER A 309 -3.17 -1.77 17.01
N ILE A 310 -2.56 -1.03 16.10
CA ILE A 310 -2.76 0.41 15.95
C ILE A 310 -2.75 0.75 14.47
N SER A 311 -3.53 1.76 14.08
CA SER A 311 -3.54 2.24 12.70
C SER A 311 -2.67 3.50 12.56
N PHE A 312 -2.00 3.67 11.43
CA PHE A 312 -1.43 4.98 11.05
C PHE A 312 -1.47 5.18 9.54
N HIS A 313 -1.59 6.45 9.13
CA HIS A 313 -1.41 6.86 7.74
C HIS A 313 0.08 6.90 7.36
N GLU A 314 0.39 6.74 6.08
CA GLU A 314 1.73 6.96 5.51
C GLU A 314 2.06 8.46 5.49
N GLU A 315 2.24 9.05 6.68
CA GLU A 315 2.44 10.48 6.89
C GLU A 315 3.43 10.71 8.03
N ILE A 316 4.25 11.76 7.89
CA ILE A 316 5.08 12.31 8.96
C ILE A 316 4.42 13.60 9.44
N PRO A 317 3.72 13.59 10.59
CA PRO A 317 2.89 14.71 11.01
C PRO A 317 3.68 16.01 11.17
N GLN A 318 4.86 15.94 11.78
CA GLN A 318 5.72 17.11 12.01
C GLN A 318 6.17 17.77 10.70
N ARG A 319 6.31 16.96 9.63
CA ARG A 319 6.69 17.40 8.28
C ARG A 319 5.48 17.71 7.39
N LYS A 320 4.26 17.30 7.79
CA LYS A 320 3.00 17.42 7.04
C LYS A 320 3.09 16.80 5.65
N SER A 321 3.79 15.67 5.53
CA SER A 321 4.17 15.05 4.26
C SER A 321 3.96 13.54 4.26
N ARG A 322 3.94 12.93 3.08
CA ARG A 322 4.09 11.48 2.91
C ARG A 322 5.36 10.94 3.57
N ALA A 323 5.26 9.76 4.16
CA ALA A 323 6.41 8.96 4.59
C ALA A 323 6.97 8.17 3.41
N PHE A 324 8.30 8.15 3.24
CA PHE A 324 8.92 7.51 2.07
C PHE A 324 10.31 6.90 2.33
N SER A 325 10.83 6.98 3.55
CA SER A 325 12.20 6.57 3.87
C SER A 325 12.26 5.60 5.04
N GLU A 326 13.40 4.93 5.21
CA GLU A 326 13.66 4.10 6.40
C GLU A 326 13.61 4.92 7.69
N ALA A 327 14.08 6.18 7.69
CA ALA A 327 14.00 7.05 8.86
C ALA A 327 12.55 7.36 9.27
N ASP A 328 11.70 7.61 8.27
CA ASP A 328 10.26 7.82 8.48
C ASP A 328 9.61 6.54 9.08
N ALA A 329 9.96 5.37 8.54
CA ALA A 329 9.49 4.08 9.06
C ALA A 329 9.95 3.84 10.51
N VAL A 330 11.21 4.13 10.84
CA VAL A 330 11.74 4.02 12.22
C VAL A 330 10.92 4.87 13.18
N MET A 331 10.61 6.12 12.82
CA MET A 331 9.82 7.03 13.66
C MET A 331 8.44 6.45 13.97
N LEU A 332 7.70 6.05 12.93
CA LEU A 332 6.33 5.54 13.06
C LEU A 332 6.29 4.22 13.85
N LEU A 333 7.18 3.28 13.50
CA LEU A 333 7.19 1.94 14.08
C LEU A 333 7.75 1.91 15.51
N SER A 334 8.69 2.80 15.84
CA SER A 334 9.21 2.91 17.21
C SER A 334 8.11 3.40 18.16
N GLU A 335 7.25 4.32 17.73
CA GLU A 335 6.15 4.79 18.55
C GLU A 335 5.07 3.72 18.72
N ALA A 336 4.74 2.97 17.66
CA ALA A 336 3.87 1.79 17.77
C ALA A 336 4.46 0.72 18.71
N LYS A 337 5.78 0.50 18.68
CA LYS A 337 6.46 -0.44 19.59
C LYS A 337 6.36 0.03 21.03
N ALA A 338 6.59 1.32 21.27
CA ALA A 338 6.50 1.93 22.59
C ALA A 338 5.08 1.84 23.18
N LEU A 339 4.05 1.88 22.33
CA LEU A 339 2.65 1.66 22.71
C LEU A 339 2.34 0.20 23.12
N GLY A 340 3.25 -0.75 22.86
CA GLY A 340 3.06 -2.17 23.20
C GLY A 340 2.35 -2.97 22.11
N CYS A 341 2.26 -2.44 20.88
CA CYS A 341 1.59 -3.11 19.78
C CYS A 341 2.34 -4.36 19.30
N ASN A 342 1.59 -5.35 18.83
CA ASN A 342 2.10 -6.53 18.11
C ASN A 342 1.56 -6.61 16.66
N MET A 343 0.67 -5.69 16.29
CA MET A 343 0.07 -5.58 14.97
C MET A 343 -0.05 -4.11 14.56
N ILE A 344 -0.02 -3.84 13.26
CA ILE A 344 -0.30 -2.53 12.67
C ILE A 344 -1.29 -2.70 11.51
N ARG A 345 -2.31 -1.84 11.47
CA ARG A 345 -3.16 -1.65 10.29
C ARG A 345 -2.61 -0.48 9.47
N LEU A 346 -2.09 -0.78 8.28
CA LEU A 346 -1.52 0.19 7.34
C LEU A 346 -2.63 0.84 6.50
N ALA A 347 -3.46 1.66 7.14
CA ALA A 347 -4.64 2.24 6.54
C ALA A 347 -4.31 3.41 5.58
N HIS A 348 -5.08 3.69 4.52
CA HIS A 348 -6.14 2.86 3.89
C HIS A 348 -5.67 2.34 2.53
N TYR A 349 -4.37 2.15 2.37
CA TYR A 349 -3.72 1.88 1.09
C TYR A 349 -2.38 1.21 1.34
N PRO A 350 -1.81 0.51 0.33
CA PRO A 350 -0.51 -0.09 0.47
C PRO A 350 0.55 0.96 0.80
N GLN A 351 1.33 0.74 1.86
CA GLN A 351 2.40 1.67 2.26
C GLN A 351 3.74 1.31 1.62
N ASN A 352 4.76 2.14 1.79
CA ASN A 352 6.08 1.92 1.20
C ASN A 352 6.78 0.70 1.80
N GLU A 353 7.64 0.08 0.99
CA GLU A 353 8.34 -1.14 1.37
C GLU A 353 9.31 -0.95 2.54
N TYR A 354 9.82 0.26 2.82
CA TYR A 354 10.63 0.51 4.01
C TYR A 354 9.82 0.26 5.28
N THR A 355 8.61 0.83 5.37
CA THR A 355 7.69 0.61 6.50
C THR A 355 7.36 -0.88 6.64
N VAL A 356 6.98 -1.54 5.55
CA VAL A 356 6.56 -2.96 5.59
C VAL A 356 7.70 -3.88 6.02
N ARG A 357 8.88 -3.74 5.40
CA ARG A 357 10.06 -4.57 5.70
C ARG A 357 10.62 -4.30 7.10
N LEU A 358 10.61 -3.04 7.55
CA LEU A 358 11.07 -2.72 8.90
C LEU A 358 10.09 -3.21 9.96
N ALA A 359 8.78 -3.10 9.72
CA ALA A 359 7.77 -3.63 10.64
C ALA A 359 7.90 -5.15 10.80
N GLU A 360 8.18 -5.86 9.71
CA GLU A 360 8.49 -7.29 9.71
C GLU A 360 9.73 -7.63 10.57
N LYS A 361 10.80 -6.85 10.42
CA LYS A 361 12.03 -7.01 11.21
C LYS A 361 11.81 -6.67 12.70
N MET A 362 10.95 -5.72 13.01
CA MET A 362 10.63 -5.29 14.39
C MET A 362 9.62 -6.20 15.10
N GLY A 363 9.02 -7.15 14.38
CA GLY A 363 8.04 -8.08 14.93
C GLY A 363 6.64 -7.50 15.04
N PHE A 364 6.13 -6.86 14.00
CA PHE A 364 4.71 -6.49 13.90
C PHE A 364 4.01 -7.37 12.88
N LEU A 365 2.84 -7.89 13.24
CA LEU A 365 1.86 -8.38 12.26
C LEU A 365 1.32 -7.19 11.48
N LEU A 366 1.00 -7.38 10.21
CA LEU A 366 0.52 -6.32 9.34
C LEU A 366 -0.84 -6.67 8.73
N TRP A 367 -1.72 -5.68 8.70
CA TRP A 367 -2.89 -5.62 7.83
C TRP A 367 -2.67 -4.52 6.82
N GLU A 368 -2.65 -4.90 5.54
CA GLU A 368 -2.61 -3.97 4.42
C GLU A 368 -3.89 -4.07 3.58
N GLU A 369 -4.34 -2.96 3.03
CA GLU A 369 -5.61 -2.85 2.31
C GLU A 369 -5.48 -1.93 1.09
N ILE A 370 -6.42 -2.07 0.15
CA ILE A 370 -6.60 -1.11 -0.95
C ILE A 370 -7.68 -0.07 -0.57
N PRO A 371 -7.65 1.16 -1.15
CA PRO A 371 -8.51 2.29 -0.73
C PRO A 371 -9.96 2.18 -1.24
N ILE A 372 -10.60 1.04 -0.99
CA ILE A 372 -12.00 0.76 -1.30
C ILE A 372 -12.87 1.20 -0.13
N TRP A 373 -13.73 2.17 -0.40
CA TRP A 373 -14.67 2.77 0.53
C TRP A 373 -16.03 2.96 -0.14
N GLN A 374 -17.11 3.17 0.63
CA GLN A 374 -18.48 3.34 0.13
C GLN A 374 -18.65 4.33 -1.03
N GLY A 375 -17.80 5.35 -1.11
CA GLY A 375 -17.87 6.44 -2.08
C GLY A 375 -17.42 6.11 -3.51
N ILE A 376 -17.02 4.87 -3.81
CA ILE A 376 -16.70 4.44 -5.18
C ILE A 376 -17.95 3.93 -5.92
N ASP A 377 -17.88 3.85 -7.26
CA ASP A 377 -18.95 3.26 -8.06
C ASP A 377 -18.80 1.73 -8.18
N PHE A 378 -19.47 0.98 -7.31
CA PHE A 378 -19.48 -0.49 -7.34
C PHE A 378 -20.13 -1.10 -8.60
N LYS A 379 -20.85 -0.32 -9.42
CA LYS A 379 -21.46 -0.81 -10.68
C LYS A 379 -20.53 -0.61 -11.87
N ASN A 380 -19.50 0.22 -11.75
CA ASN A 380 -18.60 0.54 -12.85
C ASN A 380 -17.55 -0.56 -13.02
N GLU A 381 -17.57 -1.24 -14.17
CA GLU A 381 -16.64 -2.34 -14.43
C GLU A 381 -15.18 -1.86 -14.56
N SER A 382 -14.95 -0.65 -15.09
CA SER A 382 -13.59 -0.06 -15.14
C SER A 382 -13.06 0.20 -13.72
N THR A 383 -13.90 0.71 -12.81
CA THR A 383 -13.52 0.85 -11.39
C THR A 383 -13.21 -0.51 -10.76
N LYS A 384 -13.99 -1.56 -11.09
CA LYS A 384 -13.72 -2.93 -10.62
C LYS A 384 -12.41 -3.50 -11.16
N GLU A 385 -12.10 -3.27 -12.43
CA GLU A 385 -10.81 -3.64 -13.03
C GLU A 385 -9.64 -2.91 -12.36
N LYS A 386 -9.77 -1.60 -12.10
CA LYS A 386 -8.77 -0.81 -11.35
C LYS A 386 -8.55 -1.37 -9.94
N ALA A 387 -9.62 -1.70 -9.21
CA ALA A 387 -9.52 -2.31 -7.88
C ALA A 387 -8.83 -3.67 -7.92
N GLY A 388 -9.21 -4.51 -8.90
CA GLY A 388 -8.58 -5.80 -9.12
C GLY A 388 -7.09 -5.66 -9.42
N LYS A 389 -6.70 -4.71 -10.26
CA LYS A 389 -5.30 -4.41 -10.58
C LYS A 389 -4.52 -3.97 -9.32
N MET A 390 -5.04 -3.01 -8.55
CA MET A 390 -4.39 -2.56 -7.30
C MET A 390 -4.24 -3.70 -6.29
N MET A 391 -5.25 -4.59 -6.19
CA MET A 391 -5.17 -5.77 -5.33
C MET A 391 -4.05 -6.72 -5.77
N ARG A 392 -3.93 -6.97 -7.07
CA ARG A 392 -2.83 -7.80 -7.61
C ARG A 392 -1.48 -7.16 -7.33
N GLU A 393 -1.32 -5.86 -7.58
CA GLU A 393 -0.06 -5.15 -7.35
C GLU A 393 0.38 -5.19 -5.89
N MET A 394 -0.54 -4.94 -4.95
CA MET A 394 -0.28 -5.05 -3.51
C MET A 394 0.18 -6.46 -3.12
N ILE A 395 -0.59 -7.49 -3.48
CA ILE A 395 -0.26 -8.87 -3.10
C ILE A 395 1.04 -9.32 -3.75
N MET A 396 1.25 -9.02 -5.04
CA MET A 396 2.46 -9.46 -5.76
C MET A 396 3.73 -8.82 -5.20
N ARG A 397 3.66 -7.56 -4.75
CA ARG A 397 4.78 -6.89 -4.08
C ARG A 397 5.15 -7.58 -2.75
N ASP A 398 4.14 -7.91 -1.93
CA ASP A 398 4.36 -8.30 -0.52
C ASP A 398 4.05 -9.75 -0.16
N LYS A 399 3.80 -10.62 -1.14
CA LYS A 399 3.57 -12.06 -0.91
C LYS A 399 4.71 -12.79 -0.18
N ASN A 400 5.93 -12.25 -0.14
CA ASN A 400 7.04 -12.81 0.66
C ASN A 400 7.22 -12.15 2.02
N ARG A 401 6.36 -11.18 2.40
CA ARG A 401 6.35 -10.58 3.74
C ARG A 401 5.64 -11.50 4.71
N VAL A 402 6.39 -12.09 5.63
CA VAL A 402 5.89 -12.95 6.70
C VAL A 402 4.99 -12.18 7.68
N ALA A 403 5.26 -10.89 7.86
CA ALA A 403 4.49 -10.01 8.74
C ALA A 403 3.08 -9.73 8.21
N LEU A 404 2.90 -9.63 6.89
CA LEU A 404 1.60 -9.46 6.25
C LEU A 404 0.71 -10.65 6.61
N THR A 405 -0.31 -10.38 7.42
CA THR A 405 -1.20 -11.37 8.03
C THR A 405 -2.63 -11.25 7.49
N PHE A 406 -3.03 -10.02 7.13
CA PHE A 406 -4.35 -9.73 6.60
C PHE A 406 -4.26 -8.98 5.27
N TRP A 407 -5.04 -9.44 4.30
CA TRP A 407 -5.39 -8.69 3.11
C TRP A 407 -6.77 -8.06 3.29
N GLY A 408 -6.82 -6.73 3.35
CA GLY A 408 -8.04 -5.94 3.47
C GLY A 408 -8.65 -5.64 2.10
N VAL A 409 -9.91 -6.03 1.90
CA VAL A 409 -10.60 -5.87 0.60
C VAL A 409 -11.56 -4.69 0.55
N ALA A 410 -11.96 -4.11 1.68
CA ALA A 410 -12.84 -2.95 1.76
C ALA A 410 -12.87 -2.31 3.16
N ASN A 411 -13.28 -1.03 3.20
CA ASN A 411 -13.53 -0.25 4.42
C ASN A 411 -14.93 0.40 4.39
N GLU A 412 -15.74 0.16 5.43
CA GLU A 412 -17.05 0.79 5.70
C GLU A 412 -17.99 0.82 4.50
N THR A 413 -18.36 -0.36 3.97
CA THR A 413 -19.26 -0.47 2.82
C THR A 413 -20.64 -0.99 3.20
N GLN A 414 -21.68 -0.45 2.58
CA GLN A 414 -23.08 -0.79 2.82
C GLN A 414 -23.53 -1.97 1.94
N PRO A 415 -24.38 -2.90 2.43
CA PRO A 415 -24.79 -4.07 1.67
C PRO A 415 -25.60 -3.70 0.42
N SER A 416 -25.19 -4.22 -0.73
CA SER A 416 -25.95 -4.19 -1.98
C SER A 416 -25.45 -5.28 -2.92
N ALA A 417 -26.26 -5.68 -3.90
CA ALA A 417 -25.83 -6.70 -4.88
C ALA A 417 -24.56 -6.28 -5.66
N PRO A 418 -24.42 -5.03 -6.17
CA PRO A 418 -23.18 -4.59 -6.81
C PRO A 418 -21.97 -4.63 -5.87
N ARG A 419 -22.10 -4.11 -4.64
CA ARG A 419 -21.03 -4.13 -3.65
C ARG A 419 -20.59 -5.56 -3.32
N ASN A 420 -21.54 -6.47 -3.12
CA ASN A 420 -21.21 -7.87 -2.80
C ASN A 420 -20.48 -8.56 -3.95
N ALA A 421 -20.91 -8.35 -5.20
CA ALA A 421 -20.22 -8.88 -6.38
C ALA A 421 -18.81 -8.29 -6.53
N PHE A 422 -18.65 -7.00 -6.28
CA PHE A 422 -17.38 -6.30 -6.33
C PHE A 422 -16.39 -6.87 -5.31
N ILE A 423 -16.73 -6.88 -4.01
CA ILE A 423 -15.83 -7.38 -2.97
C ILE A 423 -15.57 -8.88 -3.15
N LYS A 424 -16.57 -9.68 -3.56
CA LYS A 424 -16.37 -11.09 -3.88
C LYS A 424 -15.31 -11.28 -4.97
N SER A 425 -15.32 -10.45 -6.01
CA SER A 425 -14.28 -10.52 -7.06
C SER A 425 -12.87 -10.22 -6.53
N LEU A 426 -12.73 -9.30 -5.57
CA LEU A 426 -11.45 -9.02 -4.91
C LEU A 426 -10.98 -10.19 -4.04
N ILE A 427 -11.90 -10.84 -3.31
CA ILE A 427 -11.61 -12.06 -2.55
C ILE A 427 -11.11 -13.17 -3.48
N ASP A 428 -11.76 -13.36 -4.64
CA ASP A 428 -11.39 -14.40 -5.59
C ASP A 428 -10.03 -14.11 -6.25
N ILE A 429 -9.74 -12.85 -6.59
CA ILE A 429 -8.42 -12.40 -7.03
C ILE A 429 -7.37 -12.72 -5.95
N THR A 430 -7.65 -12.36 -4.70
CA THR A 430 -6.73 -12.59 -3.58
C THR A 430 -6.42 -14.08 -3.45
N LYS A 431 -7.45 -14.93 -3.39
CA LYS A 431 -7.31 -16.39 -3.26
C LYS A 431 -6.62 -17.05 -4.45
N SER A 432 -6.68 -16.44 -5.64
CA SER A 432 -5.97 -16.91 -6.83
C SER A 432 -4.44 -16.71 -6.75
N ILE A 433 -3.98 -15.75 -5.95
CA ILE A 433 -2.56 -15.40 -5.81
C ILE A 433 -2.01 -15.93 -4.49
N ASP A 434 -2.76 -15.76 -3.40
CA ASP A 434 -2.31 -16.05 -2.06
C ASP A 434 -3.42 -16.68 -1.20
N THR A 435 -3.09 -17.82 -0.60
CA THR A 435 -3.97 -18.55 0.32
C THR A 435 -3.38 -18.69 1.72
N THR A 436 -2.21 -18.10 1.98
CA THR A 436 -1.43 -18.22 3.22
C THR A 436 -1.73 -17.13 4.26
N ARG A 437 -2.47 -16.07 3.87
CA ARG A 437 -2.96 -14.99 4.75
C ARG A 437 -4.47 -15.05 4.92
N LEU A 438 -4.96 -14.33 5.93
CA LEU A 438 -6.37 -14.13 6.19
C LEU A 438 -6.91 -12.97 5.34
N ILE A 439 -8.18 -13.01 4.97
CA ILE A 439 -8.88 -11.94 4.27
C ILE A 439 -9.87 -11.27 5.21
N THR A 440 -9.85 -9.94 5.27
CA THR A 440 -10.68 -9.13 6.16
C THR A 440 -11.29 -7.93 5.42
N ALA A 441 -12.32 -7.33 6.00
CA ALA A 441 -12.87 -6.04 5.60
C ALA A 441 -13.46 -5.33 6.84
N ALA A 442 -13.42 -4.01 6.83
CA ALA A 442 -13.99 -3.19 7.91
C ALA A 442 -15.45 -2.80 7.60
N PHE A 443 -16.32 -2.85 8.61
CA PHE A 443 -17.74 -2.50 8.53
C PHE A 443 -18.13 -1.51 9.64
N ASP A 444 -19.09 -0.62 9.36
CA ASP A 444 -19.62 0.39 10.31
C ASP A 444 -21.08 0.14 10.72
N LEU A 445 -21.66 -0.97 10.25
CA LEU A 445 -23.09 -1.33 10.28
C LEU A 445 -23.64 -1.72 11.66
N VAL A 446 -22.78 -1.82 12.69
CA VAL A 446 -23.22 -2.21 14.03
C VAL A 446 -24.23 -1.20 14.57
N ARG A 447 -25.37 -1.69 15.07
CA ARG A 447 -26.43 -0.85 15.63
C ARG A 447 -26.91 -1.41 16.95
N PHE A 448 -27.39 -0.53 17.84
CA PHE A 448 -27.97 -0.95 19.10
C PHE A 448 -29.42 -1.41 18.92
N ASN A 449 -29.72 -2.67 19.25
CA ASN A 449 -31.07 -3.18 19.30
C ASN A 449 -31.67 -2.88 20.68
N LYS A 450 -32.61 -1.94 20.73
CA LYS A 450 -33.25 -1.50 22.00
C LYS A 450 -34.08 -2.61 22.66
N ASP A 451 -34.72 -3.48 21.90
CA ASP A 451 -35.57 -4.54 22.47
C ASP A 451 -34.72 -5.62 23.15
N LYS A 452 -33.58 -5.94 22.53
CA LYS A 452 -32.64 -6.97 23.02
C LYS A 452 -31.54 -6.40 23.93
N GLN A 453 -31.42 -5.08 24.05
CA GLN A 453 -30.36 -4.39 24.78
C GLN A 453 -28.95 -4.84 24.39
N VAL A 454 -28.70 -5.06 23.09
CA VAL A 454 -27.44 -5.61 22.56
C VAL A 454 -27.08 -4.94 21.23
N PHE A 455 -25.79 -4.78 20.96
CA PHE A 455 -25.29 -4.36 19.64
C PHE A 455 -25.35 -5.53 18.66
N VAL A 456 -25.89 -5.29 17.47
CA VAL A 456 -26.07 -6.28 16.41
C VAL A 456 -25.63 -5.73 15.06
N MET A 457 -25.29 -6.63 14.14
CA MET A 457 -25.02 -6.31 12.74
C MET A 457 -25.63 -7.38 11.86
N ASP A 458 -26.25 -6.97 10.76
CA ASP A 458 -26.73 -7.89 9.73
C ASP A 458 -26.04 -7.55 8.41
N ASP A 459 -25.07 -8.37 8.05
CA ASP A 459 -24.51 -8.40 6.71
C ASP A 459 -24.11 -9.84 6.39
N PRO A 460 -24.84 -10.56 5.53
CA PRO A 460 -24.53 -11.94 5.21
C PRO A 460 -23.17 -12.10 4.50
N PHE A 461 -22.60 -11.01 3.96
CA PHE A 461 -21.32 -11.03 3.27
C PHE A 461 -20.15 -11.39 4.19
N ILE A 462 -20.25 -11.16 5.51
CA ILE A 462 -19.17 -11.43 6.47
C ILE A 462 -18.70 -12.89 6.45
N LYS A 463 -19.56 -13.83 6.03
CA LYS A 463 -19.25 -15.25 5.89
C LYS A 463 -18.23 -15.55 4.79
N ALA A 464 -17.97 -14.60 3.89
CA ALA A 464 -16.95 -14.74 2.84
C ALA A 464 -15.53 -14.39 3.32
N LEU A 465 -15.41 -13.81 4.53
CA LEU A 465 -14.16 -13.34 5.14
C LEU A 465 -13.66 -14.34 6.18
N ASP A 466 -12.35 -14.35 6.41
CA ASP A 466 -11.76 -15.15 7.49
C ASP A 466 -11.93 -14.46 8.86
N VAL A 467 -11.85 -13.12 8.87
CA VAL A 467 -11.99 -12.27 10.07
C VAL A 467 -12.90 -11.08 9.75
N VAL A 468 -13.73 -10.69 10.71
CA VAL A 468 -14.62 -9.53 10.57
C VAL A 468 -14.01 -8.36 11.34
N ALA A 469 -13.88 -7.21 10.68
CA ALA A 469 -13.39 -6.00 11.31
C ALA A 469 -14.51 -4.95 11.42
N ILE A 470 -14.61 -4.26 12.55
CA ILE A 470 -15.65 -3.26 12.81
C ILE A 470 -15.04 -1.91 13.15
N ASN A 471 -15.54 -0.88 12.48
CA ASN A 471 -15.32 0.50 12.83
C ASN A 471 -16.50 0.99 13.66
N LYS A 472 -16.27 1.39 14.92
CA LYS A 472 -17.33 1.96 15.75
C LYS A 472 -16.83 3.00 16.73
N TYR A 473 -17.39 4.20 16.60
CA TYR A 473 -17.01 5.38 17.37
C TYR A 473 -18.03 5.68 18.46
N LEU A 474 -18.20 4.75 19.42
CA LEU A 474 -19.09 4.93 20.57
C LEU A 474 -18.51 5.94 21.56
N GLY A 475 -19.33 6.93 21.92
CA GLY A 475 -18.94 8.14 22.63
C GLY A 475 -18.31 9.22 21.75
N TRP A 476 -18.31 9.10 20.42
CA TRP A 476 -17.86 10.18 19.54
C TRP A 476 -18.90 10.49 18.47
N TYR A 477 -18.84 9.81 17.31
CA TYR A 477 -19.88 9.93 16.27
C TYR A 477 -21.20 9.30 16.69
N HIS A 478 -21.14 8.31 17.58
CA HIS A 478 -22.31 7.60 18.09
C HIS A 478 -22.37 7.81 19.60
N PRO A 479 -23.38 8.51 20.14
CA PRO A 479 -23.57 8.58 21.59
C PRO A 479 -23.75 7.20 22.21
N TRP A 480 -23.40 7.06 23.49
CA TRP A 480 -23.62 5.82 24.24
C TRP A 480 -25.14 5.58 24.44
N PRO A 481 -25.72 4.50 23.88
CA PRO A 481 -27.13 4.19 24.09
C PRO A 481 -27.39 3.48 25.43
N VAL A 482 -26.34 2.91 26.03
CA VAL A 482 -26.31 2.24 27.33
C VAL A 482 -24.98 2.52 28.02
N THR A 483 -24.89 2.25 29.32
CA THR A 483 -23.62 2.35 30.05
C THR A 483 -22.60 1.34 29.51
N PRO A 484 -21.29 1.65 29.51
CA PRO A 484 -20.29 0.78 28.88
C PRO A 484 -20.21 -0.66 29.42
N ASP A 485 -20.51 -0.85 30.71
CA ASP A 485 -20.59 -2.16 31.39
C ASP A 485 -21.75 -3.03 30.87
N LYS A 486 -22.73 -2.42 30.19
CA LYS A 486 -23.89 -3.09 29.59
C LYS A 486 -23.83 -3.14 28.07
N ALA A 487 -22.77 -2.61 27.46
CA ALA A 487 -22.60 -2.55 26.02
C ALA A 487 -22.13 -3.92 25.48
N THR A 488 -23.04 -4.90 25.46
CA THR A 488 -22.79 -6.25 24.94
C THR A 488 -22.96 -6.30 23.41
N TRP A 489 -22.17 -7.14 22.74
CA TRP A 489 -22.19 -7.28 21.28
C TRP A 489 -22.50 -8.71 20.86
N ASP A 490 -23.50 -8.86 19.98
CA ASP A 490 -23.83 -10.08 19.23
C ASP A 490 -23.59 -9.79 17.74
N VAL A 491 -22.31 -9.69 17.39
CA VAL A 491 -21.83 -9.30 16.06
C VAL A 491 -20.83 -10.36 15.59
N ALA A 492 -20.99 -10.85 14.36
CA ALA A 492 -20.12 -11.85 13.75
C ALA A 492 -19.91 -13.13 14.60
N LYS A 493 -20.97 -13.59 15.28
CA LYS A 493 -20.93 -14.80 16.11
C LYS A 493 -20.40 -16.00 15.33
N GLY A 494 -19.44 -16.72 15.92
CA GLY A 494 -18.74 -17.83 15.29
C GLY A 494 -17.54 -17.46 14.41
N GLN A 495 -17.23 -16.16 14.27
CA GLN A 495 -16.02 -15.65 13.60
C GLN A 495 -15.24 -14.71 14.55
N PRO A 496 -13.90 -14.65 14.43
CA PRO A 496 -13.10 -13.68 15.17
C PRO A 496 -13.46 -12.25 14.75
N LEU A 497 -13.54 -11.37 15.75
CA LEU A 497 -13.85 -9.95 15.58
C LEU A 497 -12.65 -9.09 15.93
N ILE A 498 -12.34 -8.11 15.08
CA ILE A 498 -11.39 -7.03 15.38
C ILE A 498 -12.16 -5.72 15.39
N ILE A 499 -11.97 -4.87 16.39
CA ILE A 499 -12.41 -3.47 16.28
C ILE A 499 -11.30 -2.70 15.58
N SER A 500 -11.47 -2.44 14.28
CA SER A 500 -10.44 -1.86 13.39
C SER A 500 -10.33 -0.36 13.48
N GLU A 501 -11.37 0.31 13.99
CA GLU A 501 -11.36 1.72 14.34
C GLU A 501 -12.29 2.00 15.51
N PHE A 502 -11.79 2.76 16.47
CA PHE A 502 -12.54 3.43 17.52
C PHE A 502 -11.68 4.59 18.04
N GLY A 503 -12.30 5.56 18.72
CA GLY A 503 -11.58 6.69 19.30
C GLY A 503 -12.38 7.98 19.23
N GLY A 504 -11.70 9.10 19.45
CA GLY A 504 -12.27 10.44 19.43
C GLY A 504 -11.17 11.49 19.44
N GLU A 505 -11.53 12.73 19.17
CA GLU A 505 -10.55 13.80 18.96
C GLU A 505 -10.12 14.47 20.26
N ALA A 506 -8.82 14.82 20.33
CA ALA A 506 -8.27 15.74 21.31
C ALA A 506 -7.16 16.59 20.70
N LEU A 507 -7.11 17.87 21.06
CA LEU A 507 -5.95 18.71 20.81
C LEU A 507 -4.99 18.54 21.99
N TYR A 508 -3.74 18.16 21.73
CA TYR A 508 -2.74 18.00 22.79
C TYR A 508 -2.54 19.31 23.58
N GLY A 509 -2.40 19.19 24.89
CA GLY A 509 -2.30 20.31 25.83
C GLY A 509 -3.65 20.93 26.22
N LYS A 510 -4.75 20.57 25.54
CA LYS A 510 -6.07 21.11 25.86
C LYS A 510 -6.73 20.31 26.98
N THR A 511 -7.03 21.00 28.08
CA THR A 511 -7.85 20.47 29.18
C THR A 511 -9.30 20.92 29.06
N GLY A 512 -10.23 20.15 29.62
CA GLY A 512 -11.65 20.48 29.57
C GLY A 512 -12.50 19.51 30.37
N ASP A 513 -13.81 19.73 30.34
CA ASP A 513 -14.77 18.80 30.95
C ASP A 513 -14.70 17.43 30.25
N ALA A 514 -14.49 16.39 31.05
CA ALA A 514 -14.31 15.01 30.62
C ALA A 514 -15.58 14.37 30.04
N ASP A 515 -16.75 14.97 30.23
CA ASP A 515 -18.03 14.52 29.69
C ASP A 515 -18.51 15.36 28.49
N VAL A 516 -17.79 16.43 28.13
CA VAL A 516 -18.12 17.30 26.99
C VAL A 516 -17.26 16.96 25.77
N ALA A 517 -17.85 16.26 24.79
CA ALA A 517 -17.16 15.83 23.57
C ALA A 517 -16.58 17.01 22.76
N SER A 518 -17.34 18.10 22.67
CA SER A 518 -16.94 19.34 22.01
C SER A 518 -15.94 20.17 22.82
N SER A 519 -15.31 19.61 23.85
CA SER A 519 -14.16 20.26 24.50
C SER A 519 -12.89 20.10 23.66
N TRP A 520 -12.79 19.05 22.81
CA TRP A 520 -11.53 18.62 22.17
C TRP A 520 -10.39 18.41 23.18
N SER A 521 -10.73 18.11 24.44
CA SER A 521 -9.75 17.97 25.51
C SER A 521 -9.18 16.56 25.57
N GLU A 522 -7.95 16.46 26.06
CA GLU A 522 -7.36 15.16 26.40
C GLU A 522 -8.13 14.45 27.51
N ASP A 523 -8.82 15.20 28.39
CA ASP A 523 -9.66 14.66 29.46
C ASP A 523 -10.88 13.91 28.92
N TYR A 524 -11.55 14.47 27.92
CA TYR A 524 -12.63 13.80 27.22
C TYR A 524 -12.14 12.56 26.48
N GLN A 525 -11.07 12.68 25.69
CA GLN A 525 -10.52 11.54 24.95
C GLN A 525 -10.08 10.41 25.90
N ALA A 526 -9.41 10.71 27.00
CA ALA A 526 -9.05 9.69 27.99
C ALA A 526 -10.29 8.99 28.57
N THR A 527 -11.33 9.74 28.92
CA THR A 527 -12.60 9.18 29.44
C THR A 527 -13.32 8.33 28.41
N LEU A 528 -13.33 8.77 27.15
CA LEU A 528 -13.84 8.01 26.02
C LEU A 528 -13.12 6.66 25.86
N TYR A 529 -11.79 6.65 25.96
CA TYR A 529 -11.01 5.42 25.89
C TYR A 529 -11.29 4.50 27.07
N ARG A 530 -11.37 5.00 28.32
CA ARG A 530 -11.78 4.16 29.47
C ARG A 530 -13.15 3.50 29.26
N LYS A 531 -14.12 4.25 28.76
CA LYS A 531 -15.48 3.74 28.45
C LYS A 531 -15.43 2.66 27.36
N ASN A 532 -14.66 2.85 26.29
CA ASN A 532 -14.48 1.83 25.24
C ASN A 532 -13.76 0.58 25.75
N LEU A 533 -12.70 0.73 26.54
CA LEU A 533 -11.97 -0.39 27.15
C LEU A 533 -12.85 -1.21 28.11
N GLU A 534 -13.78 -0.57 28.82
CA GLU A 534 -14.79 -1.28 29.62
C GLU A 534 -15.74 -2.09 28.71
N MET A 535 -16.28 -1.48 27.65
CA MET A 535 -17.14 -2.17 26.68
C MET A 535 -16.45 -3.41 26.07
N PHE A 536 -15.15 -3.35 25.76
CA PHE A 536 -14.43 -4.45 25.13
C PHE A 536 -14.43 -5.75 25.96
N LYS A 537 -14.61 -5.66 27.28
CA LYS A 537 -14.76 -6.83 28.15
C LYS A 537 -16.04 -7.62 27.87
N HIS A 538 -17.02 -6.99 27.22
CA HIS A 538 -18.37 -7.51 26.98
C HIS A 538 -18.60 -7.92 25.51
N ILE A 539 -17.51 -8.16 24.77
CA ILE A 539 -17.51 -8.61 23.37
C ILE A 539 -16.83 -9.98 23.30
N PRO A 540 -17.58 -11.10 23.33
CA PRO A 540 -17.02 -12.44 23.55
C PRO A 540 -16.01 -12.91 22.48
N ASN A 541 -16.27 -12.56 21.22
CA ASN A 541 -15.45 -12.94 20.06
C ASN A 541 -14.38 -11.88 19.69
N LEU A 542 -14.13 -10.89 20.55
CA LEU A 542 -13.10 -9.89 20.31
C LEU A 542 -11.71 -10.53 20.38
N ARG A 543 -10.95 -10.42 19.30
CA ARG A 543 -9.56 -10.91 19.18
C ARG A 543 -8.58 -9.83 18.79
N GLY A 544 -9.01 -8.58 18.68
CA GLY A 544 -8.11 -7.47 18.42
C GLY A 544 -8.78 -6.11 18.49
N THR A 545 -7.96 -5.09 18.74
CA THR A 545 -8.37 -3.69 18.70
C THR A 545 -7.31 -2.88 17.97
N SER A 546 -7.74 -1.93 17.14
CA SER A 546 -6.88 -0.97 16.44
C SER A 546 -7.47 0.42 16.64
N PRO A 547 -6.98 1.21 17.61
CA PRO A 547 -7.43 2.58 17.77
C PRO A 547 -7.21 3.37 16.47
N TRP A 548 -8.19 4.19 16.12
CA TRP A 548 -8.03 5.22 15.12
C TRP A 548 -7.68 6.50 15.88
N VAL A 549 -6.42 6.90 15.94
CA VAL A 549 -5.25 6.47 15.13
C VAL A 549 -3.96 6.73 15.93
N LEU A 550 -2.78 6.27 15.50
CA LEU A 550 -1.52 6.50 16.22
C LEU A 550 -1.19 7.99 16.32
N PHE A 551 -1.09 8.68 15.19
CA PHE A 551 -0.76 10.11 15.11
C PHE A 551 -1.92 10.91 14.52
N ASP A 552 -2.06 12.16 14.95
CA ASP A 552 -2.86 13.15 14.22
C ASP A 552 -2.33 13.23 12.77
N PHE A 553 -3.24 13.30 11.80
CA PHE A 553 -2.88 13.32 10.38
C PHE A 553 -3.71 14.34 9.59
N ARG A 554 -3.24 14.71 8.39
CA ARG A 554 -3.89 15.73 7.56
C ARG A 554 -5.17 15.21 6.89
N SER A 555 -6.27 15.93 7.02
CA SER A 555 -7.54 15.66 6.33
C SER A 555 -8.28 16.97 5.98
N PRO A 556 -8.65 17.16 4.70
CA PRO A 556 -9.09 18.46 4.18
C PRO A 556 -10.48 18.88 4.63
N PHE A 557 -11.25 18.04 5.34
CA PHE A 557 -12.57 18.41 5.88
C PHE A 557 -12.64 18.49 7.40
N ARG A 558 -11.48 18.59 8.05
CA ARG A 558 -11.35 18.84 9.49
C ARG A 558 -11.25 20.35 9.72
N PHE A 559 -12.38 21.03 9.55
CA PHE A 559 -12.44 22.49 9.39
C PHE A 559 -12.42 23.31 10.67
N HIS A 560 -12.52 22.71 11.85
CA HIS A 560 -12.63 23.50 13.08
C HIS A 560 -11.38 24.40 13.24
N PRO A 561 -11.53 25.74 13.24
CA PRO A 561 -10.43 26.67 12.98
C PRO A 561 -9.40 26.74 14.11
N THR A 562 -9.76 26.34 15.32
CA THR A 562 -8.88 26.37 16.49
C THR A 562 -8.63 25.01 17.12
N ASN A 563 -9.28 23.96 16.62
CA ASN A 563 -9.13 22.61 17.18
C ASN A 563 -8.53 21.64 16.15
N GLN A 564 -8.91 21.78 14.88
CA GLN A 564 -8.53 20.85 13.83
C GLN A 564 -7.53 21.44 12.85
N GLU A 565 -7.82 22.58 12.20
CA GLU A 565 -6.90 23.21 11.21
C GLU A 565 -6.42 22.21 10.12
N ASP A 566 -7.36 21.47 9.54
CA ASP A 566 -7.17 20.33 8.64
C ASP A 566 -6.42 19.12 9.24
N TRP A 567 -6.37 18.99 10.57
CA TRP A 567 -5.93 17.77 11.24
C TRP A 567 -7.11 16.94 11.73
N ASN A 568 -7.10 15.66 11.40
CA ASN A 568 -7.87 14.69 12.16
C ASN A 568 -7.18 14.47 13.50
N ARG A 569 -7.82 14.93 14.59
CA ARG A 569 -7.24 15.02 15.94
C ARG A 569 -7.39 13.75 16.78
N LYS A 570 -7.70 12.61 16.16
CA LYS A 570 -7.94 11.33 16.86
C LYS A 570 -6.65 10.62 17.28
N GLY A 571 -5.49 11.12 16.86
CA GLY A 571 -4.20 10.58 17.24
C GLY A 571 -4.08 10.38 18.74
N LEU A 572 -3.53 9.25 19.15
CA LEU A 572 -2.98 9.06 20.49
C LEU A 572 -1.74 9.92 20.71
N VAL A 573 -1.07 10.29 19.62
CA VAL A 573 0.08 11.19 19.56
C VAL A 573 -0.28 12.39 18.69
N SER A 574 0.12 13.58 19.11
CA SER A 574 -0.16 14.82 18.37
C SER A 574 0.64 14.92 17.07
N ASP A 575 0.30 15.90 16.24
CA ASP A 575 1.05 16.25 15.03
C ASP A 575 2.48 16.73 15.32
N GLN A 576 2.77 17.05 16.58
CA GLN A 576 4.09 17.44 17.07
C GLN A 576 4.86 16.28 17.72
N GLY A 577 4.29 15.07 17.78
CA GLY A 577 4.92 13.89 18.38
C GLY A 577 4.74 13.75 19.90
N TYR A 578 3.84 14.53 20.51
CA TYR A 578 3.58 14.43 21.95
C TYR A 578 2.46 13.43 22.24
N ARG A 579 2.73 12.47 23.14
CA ARG A 579 1.75 11.46 23.60
C ARG A 579 0.65 12.13 24.41
N LYS A 580 -0.61 11.92 24.00
CA LYS A 580 -1.80 12.39 24.71
C LYS A 580 -2.16 11.43 25.85
N LYS A 581 -3.02 11.86 26.80
CA LYS A 581 -3.47 11.04 27.94
C LYS A 581 -4.00 9.65 27.53
N ALA A 582 -4.75 9.55 26.42
CA ALA A 582 -5.30 8.28 25.95
C ALA A 582 -4.23 7.26 25.50
N TRP A 583 -3.03 7.72 25.13
CA TRP A 583 -1.92 6.84 24.76
C TRP A 583 -1.53 5.92 25.93
N TYR A 584 -1.46 6.47 27.14
CA TYR A 584 -1.06 5.73 28.33
C TYR A 584 -2.10 4.68 28.73
N LEU A 585 -3.40 5.00 28.57
CA LEU A 585 -4.48 4.03 28.81
C LEU A 585 -4.40 2.84 27.85
N MET A 586 -4.11 3.10 26.57
CA MET A 586 -3.94 2.04 25.59
C MET A 586 -2.68 1.22 25.85
N LYS A 587 -1.58 1.85 26.28
CA LYS A 587 -0.36 1.15 26.71
C LYS A 587 -0.64 0.18 27.86
N GLU A 588 -1.29 0.65 28.92
CA GLU A 588 -1.68 -0.18 30.07
C GLU A 588 -2.59 -1.33 29.65
N TYR A 589 -3.58 -1.06 28.78
CA TYR A 589 -4.45 -2.09 28.23
C TYR A 589 -3.66 -3.15 27.47
N TYR A 590 -2.75 -2.75 26.59
CA TYR A 590 -1.92 -3.68 25.82
C TYR A 590 -0.91 -4.44 26.66
N ASP A 591 -0.36 -3.87 27.73
CA ASP A 591 0.50 -4.60 28.66
C ASP A 591 -0.26 -5.69 29.43
N SER A 592 -1.56 -5.49 29.67
CA SER A 592 -2.41 -6.46 30.38
C SER A 592 -2.88 -7.66 29.53
N LYS A 593 -2.59 -7.65 28.21
CA LYS A 593 -3.14 -8.61 27.23
C LYS A 593 -2.18 -9.69 26.80
#